data_AF-A0A8I0ZR89-F1
#
_entry.id   AF-A0A8I0ZR89-F1
#
_cell.length_a   1.000
_cell.length_b   1.000
_cell.length_c   1.000
_cell.angle_alpha   90.00
_cell.angle_beta   90.00
_cell.angle_gamma   90.00
#
_symmetry.space_group_name_H-M   'P 1'
#
loop_
_entity.id
_entity.type
_entity.pdbx_description
1 polymer ?
#
loop_
_entity_poly.entity_id
_entity_poly.type
_entity_poly.pdbx_seq_one_letter_code
_entity_poly.pdbx_strand_id
1 'polypeptide(L)' 'MSRMCRREAALLAVFLSQFDAADEGQNPTVTSLVEEEVDEWRDDYPQALQWSAATSFSTNDVANLKEMRRRYGFTSAL' A
#
# COMPACT_ATOMS: atom_id res chain seq x y z
N MET A 1 -0.64 5.88 18.60
CA MET A 1 -0.65 6.14 17.14
C MET A 1 0.18 5.12 16.36
N SER A 2 1.45 4.85 16.70
CA SER A 2 2.34 3.98 15.89
C SER A 2 1.85 2.54 15.66
N ARG A 3 1.11 1.94 16.60
CA ARG A 3 0.53 0.59 16.40
C ARG A 3 -0.60 0.57 15.35
N MET A 4 -1.40 1.65 15.28
CA MET A 4 -2.46 1.79 14.27
C MET A 4 -1.85 2.05 12.89
N CYS A 5 -0.86 2.95 12.80
CA CYS A 5 -0.17 3.24 11.54
C CYS A 5 0.50 1.99 10.95
N ARG A 6 1.21 1.20 11.76
CA ARG A 6 1.77 -0.09 11.33
C ARG A 6 0.72 -1.06 10.81
N ARG A 7 -0.41 -1.19 11.51
CA ARG A 7 -1.49 -2.10 11.10
C ARG A 7 -2.08 -1.68 9.75
N GLU A 8 -2.28 -0.38 9.57
CA GLU A 8 -2.85 0.16 8.33
C GLU A 8 -1.86 0.09 7.17
N ALA A 9 -0.57 0.28 7.44
CA ALA A 9 0.50 0.04 6.47
C ALA A 9 0.62 -1.45 6.11
N ALA A 10 0.43 -2.36 7.07
CA ALA A 10 0.42 -3.80 6.81
C ALA A 10 -0.77 -4.23 5.93
N LEU A 11 -1.98 -3.70 6.20
CA LEU A 11 -3.15 -3.95 5.35
C LEU A 11 -2.92 -3.45 3.92
N LEU A 12 -2.31 -2.27 3.80
CA LEU A 12 -1.95 -1.69 2.52
C LEU A 12 -0.90 -2.53 1.79
N ALA A 13 0.15 -2.99 2.48
CA ALA A 13 1.16 -3.86 1.91
C ALA A 13 0.59 -5.20 1.43
N VAL A 14 -0.35 -5.80 2.16
CA VAL A 14 -1.05 -7.02 1.72
C VAL A 14 -1.84 -6.75 0.44
N PHE A 15 -2.59 -5.65 0.37
CA PHE A 15 -3.30 -5.26 -0.84
C PHE A 15 -2.35 -5.03 -2.02
N LEU A 16 -1.24 -4.32 -1.82
CA LEU A 16 -0.29 -4.03 -2.90
C LEU A 16 0.50 -5.26 -3.33
N SER A 17 0.73 -6.24 -2.45
CA SER A 17 1.44 -7.48 -2.78
C SER A 17 0.77 -8.32 -3.89
N GLN A 18 -0.54 -8.15 -4.10
CA GLN A 18 -1.24 -8.83 -5.19
C GLN A 18 -0.85 -8.31 -6.59
N PHE A 19 -0.17 -7.16 -6.67
CA PHE A 19 0.30 -6.53 -7.91
C PHE A 19 1.81 -6.72 -8.15
N ASP A 20 2.58 -7.01 -7.09
CA ASP A 20 4.00 -7.33 -7.14
C ASP A 20 4.27 -8.72 -7.76
N ALA A 21 3.33 -9.67 -7.59
CA ALA A 21 3.47 -11.07 -8.00
C ALA A 21 3.24 -11.36 -9.49
N ALA A 22 3.51 -10.41 -10.40
CA ALA A 22 3.29 -10.61 -11.84
C ALA A 22 4.39 -11.42 -12.56
N ASP A 23 5.29 -12.07 -11.83
CA ASP A 23 6.37 -12.86 -12.44
C ASP A 23 6.00 -14.36 -12.65
N GLU A 24 4.85 -14.84 -12.17
CA GLU A 24 4.43 -16.23 -12.39
C GLU A 24 2.95 -16.37 -12.78
N GLY A 25 2.61 -15.96 -14.01
CA GLY A 25 1.44 -16.47 -14.74
C GLY A 25 0.04 -16.18 -14.16
N GLN A 26 -0.06 -15.44 -13.06
CA GLN A 26 -1.31 -14.96 -12.49
C GLN A 26 -1.53 -13.52 -12.96
N ASN A 27 -2.29 -13.37 -14.04
CA ASN A 27 -2.86 -12.08 -14.38
C ASN A 27 -3.64 -11.57 -13.16
N PRO A 28 -3.39 -10.34 -12.68
CA PRO A 28 -4.17 -9.79 -11.60
C PRO A 28 -5.64 -9.83 -12.00
N THR A 29 -6.51 -10.34 -11.12
CA THR A 29 -7.98 -10.40 -11.28
C THR A 29 -8.62 -9.00 -11.25
N VAL A 30 -7.90 -7.98 -11.70
CA VAL A 30 -8.38 -6.61 -11.81
C VAL A 30 -8.49 -6.29 -13.30
N THR A 31 -9.60 -6.71 -13.89
CA THR A 31 -9.93 -6.62 -15.32
C THR A 31 -10.12 -5.19 -15.84
N SER A 32 -9.64 -4.16 -15.14
CA SER A 32 -9.93 -2.76 -15.51
C SER A 32 -8.89 -1.72 -15.06
N LEU A 33 -7.72 -2.11 -14.54
CA LEU A 33 -6.64 -1.14 -14.29
C LEU A 33 -5.79 -0.99 -15.54
N VAL A 34 -5.45 0.26 -15.87
CA VAL A 34 -4.49 0.57 -16.93
C VAL A 34 -3.11 0.09 -16.45
N GLU A 35 -2.28 -0.46 -17.34
CA GLU A 35 -0.94 -0.98 -16.98
C GLU A 35 -0.09 0.05 -16.20
N GLU A 36 -0.25 1.34 -16.53
CA GLU A 36 0.40 2.47 -15.86
C GLU A 36 -0.02 2.63 -14.37
N GLU A 37 -1.27 2.29 -14.03
CA GLU A 37 -1.73 2.27 -12.64
C GLU A 37 -1.09 1.11 -11.88
N VAL A 38 -0.90 -0.05 -12.52
CA VAL A 38 -0.30 -1.22 -11.87
C VAL A 38 1.16 -0.97 -11.49
N ASP A 39 1.93 -0.27 -12.33
CA ASP A 39 3.32 0.07 -12.04
C ASP A 39 3.44 1.07 -10.88
N GLU A 40 2.57 2.09 -10.80
CA GLU A 40 2.52 3.00 -9.63
C GLU A 40 2.23 2.23 -8.33
N TRP A 41 1.39 1.20 -8.41
CA TRP A 41 1.00 0.40 -7.23
C TRP A 41 2.12 -0.54 -6.79
N ARG A 42 2.93 -1.03 -7.72
CA ARG A 42 4.17 -1.77 -7.41
C ARG A 42 5.21 -0.87 -6.75
N ASP A 43 5.38 0.34 -7.25
CA ASP A 43 6.32 1.30 -6.65
C ASP A 43 5.93 1.72 -5.23
N ASP A 44 4.63 1.72 -4.92
CA ASP A 44 4.10 2.01 -3.59
C ASP A 44 4.25 0.84 -2.59
N TYR A 45 4.43 -0.40 -3.06
CA TYR A 45 4.52 -1.60 -2.23
C TYR A 45 5.70 -1.60 -1.24
N PRO A 46 6.96 -1.33 -1.66
CA PRO A 46 8.11 -1.26 -0.75
C PRO A 46 7.92 -0.26 0.38
N GLN A 47 7.30 0.89 0.09
CA GLN A 47 7.03 1.94 1.06
C GLN A 47 6.00 1.50 2.10
N ALA A 48 4.91 0.85 1.67
CA ALA A 48 3.92 0.28 2.57
C ALA A 48 4.54 -0.81 3.47
N LEU A 49 5.41 -1.67 2.91
CA LEU A 49 6.12 -2.70 3.66
C LEU A 49 7.07 -2.09 4.70
N GLN A 50 7.83 -1.06 4.33
CA GLN A 50 8.70 -0.34 5.26
C GLN A 50 7.91 0.26 6.44
N TRP A 51 6.79 0.93 6.18
CA TRP A 51 5.94 1.48 7.23
C TRP A 51 5.32 0.39 8.12
N SER A 52 5.00 -0.79 7.57
CA SER A 52 4.46 -1.90 8.36
C SER A 52 5.44 -2.38 9.45
N ALA A 53 6.75 -2.33 9.16
CA ALA A 53 7.83 -2.71 10.06
C ALA A 53 8.37 -1.54 10.91
N ALA A 54 7.98 -0.30 10.62
CA ALA A 54 8.52 0.89 11.26
C ALA A 54 8.18 0.95 12.76
N THR A 55 9.19 1.20 13.61
CA THR A 55 9.02 1.32 15.07
C THR A 55 8.44 2.68 15.48
N SER A 56 8.58 3.70 14.63
CA SER A 56 8.07 5.04 14.83
C SER A 56 7.59 5.65 13.50
N PHE A 57 6.73 6.66 13.58
CA PHE A 57 6.18 7.38 12.43
C PHE A 57 6.34 8.87 12.69
N SER A 58 6.87 9.59 11.70
CA SER A 58 6.81 11.05 11.70
C SER A 58 5.41 11.53 11.30
N THR A 59 5.09 12.80 11.53
CA THR A 59 3.85 13.42 11.03
C THR A 59 3.75 13.31 9.51
N ASN A 60 4.88 13.37 8.81
CA ASN A 60 4.94 13.23 7.36
C ASN A 60 4.62 11.80 6.92
N ASP A 61 5.15 10.78 7.62
CA ASP A 61 4.83 9.38 7.34
C ASP A 61 3.34 9.11 7.51
N VAL A 62 2.72 9.69 8.54
CA VAL A 62 1.29 9.57 8.78
C VAL A 62 0.48 10.25 7.67
N ALA A 63 0.88 11.43 7.22
CA ALA A 63 0.22 12.13 6.12
C ALA A 63 0.32 11.35 4.80
N ASN A 64 1.51 10.84 4.48
CA ASN A 64 1.76 10.06 3.28
C ASN A 64 1.00 8.73 3.30
N LEU A 65 0.95 8.05 4.45
CA LEU A 65 0.15 6.83 4.61
C LEU A 65 -1.35 7.10 4.40
N LYS A 66 -1.87 8.23 4.89
CA LYS A 66 -3.28 8.61 4.66
C LYS A 66 -3.56 8.87 3.18
N GLU A 67 -2.67 9.57 2.50
CA GLU A 67 -2.84 9.90 1.09
C GLU A 67 -2.76 8.64 0.22
N MET A 68 -1.76 7.79 0.45
CA MET A 68 -1.62 6.52 -0.25
C MET A 68 -2.87 5.64 -0.05
N ARG A 69 -3.38 5.54 1.18
CA ARG A 69 -4.63 4.80 1.45
C ARG A 69 -5.85 5.38 0.73
N ARG A 70 -5.94 6.70 0.63
CA ARG A 70 -7.04 7.37 -0.09
C ARG A 70 -7.01 7.03 -1.58
N ARG A 71 -5.83 7.02 -2.21
CA ARG A 71 -5.65 6.62 -3.61
C ARG A 71 -6.24 5.23 -3.88
N TYR A 72 -6.11 4.31 -2.93
CA TYR A 72 -6.64 2.94 -3.01
C TYR A 72 -8.03 2.73 -2.41
N GLY A 73 -8.76 3.80 -2.08
CA GLY A 73 -10.13 3.71 -1.57
C GLY A 73 -10.27 3.20 -0.13
N PHE A 74 -9.17 3.11 0.63
CA PHE A 74 -9.22 2.74 2.04
C PHE A 74 -9.75 3.90 2.89
N THR A 75 -11.00 3.80 3.35
CA THR A 75 -11.63 4.75 4.29
C THR A 75 -11.24 4.41 5.73
N SER A 76 -9.96 4.56 6.12
CA SER A 76 -9.56 4.35 7.53
C SER A 76 -9.65 5.64 8.35
N ALA A 77 -9.88 5.47 9.65
CA ALA A 77 -9.93 6.51 10.69
C ALA A 77 -8.54 6.97 11.18
N LEU A 78 -7.49 6.74 10.38
CA LEU A 78 -6.11 7.19 10.63
C LEU A 78 -6.04 8.70 10.83
#